data_AF-A0A398CNL4-F1
#
_entry.id   AF-A0A398CNL4-F1
#
_cell.length_a   1.000
_cell.length_b   1.000
_cell.length_c   1.000
_cell.angle_alpha   90.00
_cell.angle_beta   90.00
_cell.angle_gamma   90.00
#
_symmetry.space_group_name_H-M   'P 1'
#
loop_
_entity.id
_entity.type
_entity.pdbx_description
1 polymer ?
#
loop_
_entity_poly.entity_id
_entity_poly.type
_entity_poly.pdbx_seq_one_letter_code
_entity_poly.pdbx_strand_id
1 'polypeptide(L)'
;MYGAILYGGKLIVVPKEVSKNPREFLTLLRTEKVTVLNQTPTYFYQLVEEDRLQAEPLLLRMVIFGGEALKPSLLENWKSKYPNVELINMYGITETTVHVTYKQIKQTEIEGHISNVGQPLPTLHTYILGSDHKLRPVGVPGELCISGAGLARGYLNQPELTAEKFVANPFAPGERMYRTGDLARWLPDGNIEYLGRIDEQVKVRGHRIELGEVESALRSHESVKEATVIARKDEEGSAYLCAYFVANGNLGAAELRKRLSEMLPQYMIPSFFVRVEQMPLTPNGKLDRKALPSPEGTLERGTVYEAPRNALEETLANIWQGVLGVSAIGIADNFFELGGHSLKATTLVSRIHKELNVQVPLREVFQSPTIKELAQAIRGMEAHAYASIEPAPLREYYPVSSAQKRMYILSQLQGADESYNMPGAVMMEGKVDRERFERAFRQLIARHEALRTSFEWVEGEPAQRIHLEVDFEISYKKAEEGGLRQIAEFIRAFDLGQAPCCGWGCWSWSRSARCCCTICTILFPTGCPWTFSYGSLSGCMGVKRCLPRGCNTKIMRYGSRRSCRAKR
;
A
#
# COMPACT_ATOMS: atom_id res chain seq x y z
N MET A 1 25.68 27.72 10.70
CA MET A 1 27.03 28.06 11.23
C MET A 1 27.97 28.55 10.13
N TYR A 2 28.49 27.68 9.25
CA TYR A 2 29.53 28.05 8.27
C TYR A 2 29.14 29.17 7.31
N GLY A 3 27.87 29.27 6.91
CA GLY A 3 27.39 30.37 6.08
C GLY A 3 27.58 31.76 6.71
N ALA A 4 27.52 31.89 8.04
CA ALA A 4 27.83 33.16 8.70
C ALA A 4 29.35 33.43 8.69
N ILE A 5 30.14 32.44 9.10
CA ILE A 5 31.60 32.59 9.27
C ILE A 5 32.30 32.86 7.94
N LEU A 6 31.93 32.17 6.86
CA LEU A 6 32.60 32.27 5.56
C LEU A 6 32.21 33.50 4.75
N TYR A 7 31.10 34.16 5.10
CA TYR A 7 30.54 35.28 4.33
C TYR A 7 30.40 36.58 5.15
N GLY A 8 31.16 36.71 6.25
CA GLY A 8 31.22 37.94 7.05
C GLY A 8 29.99 38.20 7.93
N GLY A 9 29.17 37.18 8.20
CA GLY A 9 28.02 37.26 9.09
C GLY A 9 28.37 37.09 10.56
N LYS A 10 27.53 37.66 11.44
CA LYS A 10 27.58 37.43 12.89
C LYS A 10 26.89 36.09 13.22
N LEU A 11 27.61 35.16 13.85
CA LEU A 11 27.03 33.93 14.38
C LEU A 11 26.53 34.17 15.81
N ILE A 12 25.24 33.94 16.04
CA ILE A 12 24.65 33.97 17.38
C ILE A 12 24.65 32.56 17.95
N VAL A 13 25.31 32.37 19.09
CA VAL A 13 25.32 31.10 19.83
C VAL A 13 24.18 31.13 20.83
N VAL A 14 23.19 30.27 20.62
CA VAL A 14 21.96 30.24 21.43
C VAL A 14 22.16 29.30 22.61
N PRO A 15 21.95 29.75 23.87
CA PRO A 15 21.97 28.86 25.02
C PRO A 15 20.92 27.74 24.91
N LYS A 16 21.24 26.54 25.39
CA LYS A 16 20.37 25.37 25.26
C LYS A 16 18.98 25.59 25.88
N GLU A 17 18.90 26.21 27.05
CA GLU A 17 17.62 26.49 27.72
C GLU A 17 16.78 27.50 26.91
N VAL A 18 17.41 28.55 26.38
CA VAL A 18 16.75 29.53 25.50
C VAL A 18 16.22 28.87 24.23
N SER A 19 16.99 27.95 23.63
CA SER A 19 16.58 27.26 22.39
C SER A 19 15.32 26.40 22.55
N LYS A 20 14.98 26.00 23.79
CA LYS A 20 13.80 25.19 24.12
C LYS A 20 12.60 26.02 24.59
N ASN A 21 12.79 27.31 24.85
CA ASN A 21 11.74 28.22 25.29
C ASN A 21 11.40 29.20 24.16
N PRO A 22 10.28 29.01 23.43
CA PRO A 22 9.92 29.83 22.28
C PRO A 22 9.84 31.33 22.58
N ARG A 23 9.45 31.73 23.80
CA ARG A 23 9.37 33.15 24.19
C ARG A 23 10.74 33.77 24.36
N GLU A 24 11.61 33.13 25.13
CA GLU A 24 12.99 33.61 25.32
C GLU A 24 13.74 33.61 23.99
N PHE A 25 13.52 32.59 23.16
CA PHE A 25 14.11 32.52 21.82
C PHE A 25 13.65 33.68 20.95
N LEU A 26 12.35 34.01 20.95
CA LEU A 26 11.80 35.16 20.22
C LEU A 26 12.42 36.48 20.70
N THR A 27 12.56 36.68 22.01
CA THR A 27 13.26 37.84 22.58
C THR A 27 14.69 37.94 22.08
N LEU A 28 15.44 36.82 22.08
CA LEU A 28 16.80 36.77 21.58
C LEU A 28 16.89 37.15 20.10
N LEU A 29 15.98 36.64 19.25
CA LEU A 29 15.96 36.98 17.82
C LEU A 29 15.81 38.49 17.58
N ARG A 30 15.00 39.18 18.40
CA ARG A 30 14.82 40.64 18.34
C ARG A 30 16.05 41.39 18.84
N THR A 31 16.51 41.06 20.04
CA THR A 31 17.67 41.73 20.67
C THR A 31 18.91 41.62 19.79
N GLU A 32 19.16 40.45 19.23
CA GLU A 32 20.33 40.21 18.37
C GLU A 32 20.10 40.60 16.90
N LYS A 33 18.91 41.10 16.55
CA LYS A 33 18.53 41.54 15.20
C LYS A 33 18.81 40.46 14.15
N VAL A 34 18.39 39.23 14.42
CA VAL A 34 18.68 38.08 13.56
C VAL A 34 18.02 38.24 12.19
N THR A 35 18.80 38.03 11.12
CA THR A 35 18.34 38.18 9.73
C THR A 35 18.15 36.84 9.00
N VAL A 36 18.88 35.79 9.39
CA VAL A 36 18.75 34.46 8.78
C VAL A 36 18.57 33.43 9.89
N LEU A 37 17.48 32.68 9.83
CA LEU A 37 17.15 31.63 10.79
C LEU A 37 17.15 30.27 10.10
N ASN A 38 17.85 29.29 10.64
CA ASN A 38 17.72 27.89 10.24
C ASN A 38 17.08 27.13 11.40
N GLN A 39 15.95 26.47 11.13
CA GLN A 39 15.15 25.83 12.17
C GLN A 39 14.36 24.64 11.62
N THR A 40 14.11 23.62 12.46
CA THR A 40 13.18 22.56 12.06
C THR A 40 11.74 23.10 12.02
N PRO A 41 10.88 22.57 11.13
CA PRO A 41 9.47 22.93 11.07
C PRO A 41 8.79 22.97 12.44
N THR A 42 8.95 21.93 13.27
CA THR A 42 8.31 21.82 14.59
C THR A 42 8.62 23.00 15.52
N TYR A 43 9.89 23.35 15.69
CA TYR A 43 10.28 24.49 16.51
C TYR A 43 9.84 25.82 15.93
N PHE A 44 9.85 25.95 14.60
CA PHE A 44 9.39 27.16 13.95
C PHE A 44 7.90 27.39 14.16
N TYR A 45 7.06 26.36 14.12
CA TYR A 45 5.62 26.52 14.39
C TYR A 45 5.34 27.04 15.79
N GLN A 46 6.08 26.57 16.80
CA GLN A 46 5.97 27.10 18.16
C GLN A 46 6.37 28.59 18.23
N LEU A 47 7.42 28.97 17.49
CA LEU A 47 7.85 30.37 17.39
C LEU A 47 6.80 31.25 16.69
N VAL A 48 6.15 30.75 15.64
CA VAL A 48 5.07 31.44 14.92
C VAL A 48 3.91 31.79 15.86
N GLU A 49 3.49 30.85 16.71
CA GLU A 49 2.40 31.07 17.66
C GLU A 49 2.73 32.13 18.71
N GLU A 50 3.96 32.12 19.25
CA GLU A 50 4.39 33.16 20.19
C GLU A 50 4.56 34.53 19.51
N ASP A 51 5.10 34.57 18.28
CA ASP A 51 5.24 35.83 17.55
C ASP A 51 3.89 36.44 17.14
N ARG A 52 2.85 35.62 16.93
CA ARG A 52 1.48 36.10 16.65
C ARG A 52 0.97 37.03 17.75
N LEU A 53 1.38 36.81 19.01
CA LEU A 53 0.95 37.60 20.16
C LEU A 53 1.70 38.93 20.33
N GLN A 54 2.68 39.21 19.47
CA GLN A 54 3.64 40.30 19.65
C GLN A 54 3.55 41.32 18.52
N ALA A 55 3.56 42.61 18.87
CA ALA A 55 3.46 43.72 17.92
C ALA A 55 4.78 44.02 17.18
N GLU A 56 5.93 43.83 17.84
CA GLU A 56 7.23 44.18 17.27
C GLU A 56 7.69 43.14 16.23
N PRO A 57 7.99 43.55 14.98
CA PRO A 57 8.35 42.62 13.91
C PRO A 57 9.80 42.14 14.05
N LEU A 58 10.04 40.91 13.59
CA LEU A 58 11.38 40.36 13.41
C LEU A 58 12.09 40.97 12.18
N LEU A 59 13.42 41.08 12.25
CA LEU A 59 14.28 41.55 11.13
C LEU A 59 14.76 40.40 10.22
N LEU A 60 14.05 39.27 10.25
CA LEU A 60 14.35 38.14 9.38
C LEU A 60 14.20 38.56 7.91
N ARG A 61 15.12 38.10 7.07
CA ARG A 61 15.01 38.13 5.60
C ARG A 61 14.89 36.73 5.01
N MET A 62 15.30 35.70 5.76
CA MET A 62 15.24 34.30 5.31
C MET A 62 15.06 33.34 6.48
N VAL A 63 14.19 32.34 6.30
CA VAL A 63 14.04 31.18 7.17
C VAL A 63 14.29 29.92 6.35
N ILE A 64 15.20 29.07 6.82
CA ILE A 64 15.59 27.82 6.19
C ILE A 64 15.06 26.67 7.06
N PHE A 65 14.26 25.81 6.45
CA PHE A 65 13.73 24.59 7.04
C PHE A 65 14.52 23.37 6.58
N GLY A 66 14.64 22.39 7.46
CA GLY A 66 15.15 21.07 7.09
C GLY A 66 15.03 20.08 8.24
N GLY A 67 15.28 18.80 7.92
CA GLY A 67 15.30 17.71 8.90
C GLY A 67 13.95 17.07 9.23
N GLU A 68 12.83 17.70 8.85
CA GLU A 68 11.46 17.18 8.99
C GLU A 68 10.60 17.61 7.80
N ALA A 69 9.47 16.93 7.59
CA ALA A 69 8.50 17.33 6.58
C ALA A 69 7.86 18.67 6.94
N LEU A 70 7.91 19.63 6.01
CA LEU A 70 7.27 20.93 6.17
C LEU A 70 5.76 20.80 5.93
N LYS A 71 4.96 21.55 6.67
CA LYS A 71 3.52 21.78 6.42
C LYS A 71 3.31 23.23 6.00
N PRO A 72 3.20 23.52 4.69
CA PRO A 72 3.05 24.88 4.19
C PRO A 72 1.83 25.62 4.76
N SER A 73 0.72 24.92 5.02
CA SER A 73 -0.51 25.52 5.57
C SER A 73 -0.33 26.19 6.93
N LEU A 74 0.63 25.72 7.74
CA LEU A 74 0.93 26.32 9.03
C LEU A 74 1.73 27.63 8.93
N LEU A 75 2.15 28.02 7.72
CA LEU A 75 2.96 29.22 7.47
C LEU A 75 2.14 30.42 6.99
N GLU A 76 0.84 30.26 6.71
CA GLU A 76 0.00 31.29 6.10
C GLU A 76 -0.05 32.59 6.91
N ASN A 77 -0.37 32.48 8.20
CA ASN A 77 -0.43 33.63 9.12
C ASN A 77 0.93 34.33 9.23
N TRP A 78 2.01 33.55 9.29
CA TRP A 78 3.35 34.10 9.42
C TRP A 78 3.80 34.79 8.13
N LYS A 79 3.53 34.19 6.97
CA LYS A 79 3.87 34.76 5.67
C LYS A 79 3.10 36.05 5.40
N SER A 80 1.86 36.14 5.89
CA SER A 80 1.06 37.38 5.85
C SER A 80 1.68 38.50 6.69
N LYS A 81 2.21 38.18 7.88
CA LYS A 81 2.92 39.14 8.74
C LYS A 81 4.29 39.54 8.17
N TYR A 82 4.97 38.60 7.50
CA TYR A 82 6.33 38.76 6.98
C TYR A 82 6.40 38.47 5.46
N PRO A 83 5.76 39.31 4.61
CA PRO A 83 5.59 39.02 3.19
C PRO A 83 6.92 38.95 2.44
N ASN A 84 7.91 39.74 2.85
CA ASN A 84 9.21 39.83 2.19
C ASN A 84 10.22 38.78 2.65
N VAL A 85 9.87 37.93 3.63
CA VAL A 85 10.80 36.92 4.14
C VAL A 85 10.77 35.67 3.28
N GLU A 86 11.95 35.23 2.83
CA GLU A 86 12.08 34.01 2.06
C GLU A 86 11.97 32.78 2.97
N LEU A 87 11.04 31.89 2.62
CA LEU A 87 10.86 30.60 3.29
C LEU A 87 11.47 29.53 2.40
N ILE A 88 12.52 28.86 2.85
CA ILE A 88 13.27 27.87 2.07
C ILE A 88 13.12 26.50 2.72
N ASN A 89 12.45 25.57 2.03
CA ASN A 89 12.42 24.16 2.42
C ASN A 89 13.63 23.45 1.81
N MET A 90 14.49 22.88 2.65
CA MET A 90 15.65 22.09 2.20
C MET A 90 15.54 20.66 2.70
N TYR A 91 15.79 19.71 1.80
CA TYR A 91 15.96 18.31 2.15
C TYR A 91 17.44 17.95 2.09
N GLY A 92 17.86 17.09 3.01
CA GLY A 92 19.19 16.49 3.01
C GLY A 92 19.39 15.59 4.20
N ILE A 93 20.46 14.81 4.12
CA ILE A 93 20.85 13.83 5.12
C ILE A 93 22.32 14.05 5.51
N THR A 94 22.75 13.40 6.58
CA THR A 94 24.08 13.65 7.15
C THR A 94 25.18 13.24 6.18
N GLU A 95 24.96 12.14 5.47
CA GLU A 95 25.85 11.52 4.50
C GLU A 95 26.09 12.35 3.24
N THR A 96 25.27 13.38 3.04
CA THR A 96 25.34 14.29 1.89
C THR A 96 25.62 15.73 2.29
N THR A 97 26.17 15.93 3.50
CA THR A 97 26.60 17.24 4.01
C THR A 97 25.47 18.26 4.07
N VAL A 98 24.57 18.05 5.05
CA VAL A 98 23.50 18.98 5.47
C VAL A 98 22.30 19.03 4.50
N HIS A 99 22.47 19.56 3.29
CA HIS A 99 21.36 19.80 2.37
C HIS A 99 21.71 19.35 0.94
N VAL A 100 20.68 18.90 0.23
CA VAL A 100 20.77 18.27 -1.09
C VAL A 100 19.92 19.03 -2.09
N THR A 101 18.69 19.36 -1.69
CA THR A 101 17.74 20.06 -2.53
C THR A 101 17.24 21.31 -1.83
N TYR A 102 16.70 22.23 -2.60
CA TYR A 102 16.08 23.44 -2.08
C TYR A 102 14.79 23.78 -2.83
N LYS A 103 13.81 24.30 -2.09
CA LYS A 103 12.54 24.83 -2.59
C LYS A 103 12.22 26.12 -1.85
N GLN A 104 12.05 27.22 -2.58
CA GLN A 104 11.39 28.39 -2.01
C GLN A 104 9.89 28.12 -1.90
N ILE A 105 9.34 28.30 -0.70
CA ILE A 105 7.92 28.19 -0.39
C ILE A 105 7.29 29.56 -0.64
N LYS A 106 6.50 29.65 -1.71
CA LYS A 106 5.74 30.85 -2.07
C LYS A 106 4.28 30.67 -1.63
N GLN A 107 3.49 31.71 -1.84
CA GLN A 107 2.06 31.70 -1.53
C GLN A 107 1.32 30.54 -2.21
N THR A 108 1.73 30.20 -3.43
CA THR A 108 1.20 29.06 -4.20
C THR A 108 1.39 27.71 -3.51
N GLU A 109 2.54 27.47 -2.87
CA GLU A 109 2.78 26.24 -2.12
C GLU A 109 2.00 26.21 -0.81
N ILE A 110 1.79 27.36 -0.18
CA ILE A 110 1.02 27.49 1.06
C ILE A 110 -0.45 27.17 0.79
N GLU A 111 -1.08 27.87 -0.16
CA GLU A 111 -2.50 27.68 -0.53
C GLU A 111 -2.77 26.28 -1.10
N GLY A 112 -1.84 25.78 -1.92
CA GLY A 112 -1.93 24.44 -2.51
C GLY A 112 -1.55 23.31 -1.56
N HIS A 113 -1.10 23.61 -0.34
CA HIS A 113 -0.62 22.62 0.63
C HIS A 113 0.53 21.73 0.09
N ILE A 114 1.39 22.29 -0.78
CA ILE A 114 2.40 21.54 -1.54
C ILE A 114 3.73 21.53 -0.77
N SER A 115 4.10 20.37 -0.22
CA SER A 115 5.35 20.20 0.53
C SER A 115 6.40 19.39 -0.24
N ASN A 116 6.72 19.84 -1.46
CA ASN A 116 7.82 19.25 -2.21
C ASN A 116 9.19 19.77 -1.71
N VAL A 117 10.25 19.02 -2.01
CA VAL A 117 11.62 19.32 -1.56
C VAL A 117 12.46 20.00 -2.64
N GLY A 118 11.85 20.33 -3.78
CA GLY A 118 12.44 21.17 -4.82
C GLY A 118 13.49 20.48 -5.66
N GLN A 119 14.52 21.23 -6.04
CA GLN A 119 15.53 20.83 -7.02
C GLN A 119 16.89 20.61 -6.36
N PRO A 120 17.75 19.74 -6.93
CA PRO A 120 19.11 19.55 -6.43
C PRO A 120 19.92 20.85 -6.44
N LEU A 121 20.77 21.02 -5.43
CA LEU A 121 21.76 22.10 -5.39
C LEU A 121 22.77 21.97 -6.54
N PRO A 122 23.40 23.06 -7.01
CA PRO A 122 24.22 23.05 -8.24
C PRO A 122 25.37 22.03 -8.28
N THR A 123 25.92 21.64 -7.14
CA THR A 123 27.05 20.70 -7.04
C THR A 123 26.61 19.25 -6.78
N LEU A 124 25.31 18.99 -6.81
CA LEU A 124 24.70 17.70 -6.49
C LEU A 124 23.79 17.23 -7.63
N HIS A 125 23.70 15.91 -7.77
CA HIS A 125 22.77 15.27 -8.69
C HIS A 125 21.87 14.32 -7.92
N THR A 126 20.63 14.20 -8.38
CA THR A 126 19.62 13.34 -7.77
C THR A 126 19.04 12.38 -8.81
N TYR A 127 18.80 11.14 -8.38
CA TYR A 127 18.24 10.08 -9.21
C TYR A 127 17.10 9.41 -8.46
N ILE A 128 16.02 9.06 -9.18
CA ILE A 128 14.93 8.25 -8.63
C ILE A 128 15.07 6.86 -9.22
N LEU A 129 15.49 5.89 -8.40
CA LEU A 129 15.81 4.54 -8.84
C LEU A 129 14.78 3.53 -8.35
N GLY A 130 14.53 2.51 -9.17
CA GLY A 130 13.82 1.33 -8.70
C GLY A 130 14.71 0.32 -7.99
N SER A 131 14.06 -0.73 -7.48
CA SER A 131 14.76 -1.92 -6.96
C SER A 131 15.57 -2.70 -8.01
N ASP A 132 15.33 -2.43 -9.29
CA ASP A 132 16.11 -2.92 -10.43
C ASP A 132 17.30 -2.00 -10.79
N HIS A 133 17.59 -0.99 -9.97
CA HIS A 133 18.63 0.03 -10.18
C HIS A 133 18.46 0.85 -11.47
N LYS A 134 17.24 0.90 -12.03
CA LYS A 134 16.93 1.70 -13.22
C LYS A 134 16.23 3.01 -12.85
N LEU A 135 16.46 4.04 -13.67
CA LEU A 135 15.78 5.32 -13.56
C LEU A 135 14.26 5.15 -13.66
N ARG A 136 13.55 5.89 -12.83
CA ARG A 136 12.09 5.97 -12.85
C ARG A 136 11.64 7.17 -13.68
N PRO A 137 10.61 7.02 -14.52
CA PRO A 137 9.99 8.16 -15.20
C PRO A 137 9.42 9.19 -14.23
N VAL A 138 9.18 10.40 -14.73
CA VAL A 138 8.47 11.45 -14.00
C VAL A 138 7.12 10.92 -13.48
N GLY A 139 6.80 11.23 -12.22
CA GLY A 139 5.60 10.80 -11.52
C GLY A 139 5.65 9.39 -10.91
N VAL A 140 6.65 8.57 -11.25
CA VAL A 140 6.79 7.20 -10.73
C VAL A 140 7.69 7.18 -9.49
N PRO A 141 7.19 6.75 -8.32
CA PRO A 141 8.00 6.64 -7.12
C PRO A 141 9.19 5.68 -7.24
N GLY A 142 10.29 6.03 -6.59
CA GLY A 142 11.48 5.21 -6.43
C GLY A 142 12.35 5.71 -5.28
N GLU A 143 13.45 5.01 -5.03
CA GLU A 143 14.45 5.42 -4.05
C GLU A 143 15.19 6.67 -4.55
N LEU A 144 15.24 7.69 -3.70
CA LEU A 144 16.07 8.87 -3.93
C LEU A 144 17.54 8.48 -3.73
N CYS A 145 18.36 8.74 -4.74
CA CYS A 145 19.80 8.52 -4.70
C CYS A 145 20.52 9.82 -5.07
N ILE A 146 21.67 10.07 -4.47
CA ILE A 146 22.35 11.36 -4.53
C ILE A 146 23.80 11.16 -4.97
N SER A 147 24.32 11.96 -5.89
CA SER A 147 25.75 12.02 -6.21
C SER A 147 26.26 13.46 -6.21
N GLY A 148 27.58 13.63 -6.36
CA GLY A 148 28.23 14.93 -6.45
C GLY A 148 29.02 15.31 -5.20
N ALA A 149 29.37 16.59 -5.09
CA ALA A 149 30.39 17.09 -4.18
C ALA A 149 30.00 17.03 -2.69
N GLY A 150 28.71 16.95 -2.37
CA GLY A 150 28.23 16.88 -0.99
C GLY A 150 28.35 15.49 -0.35
N LEU A 151 28.73 14.44 -1.11
CA LEU A 151 28.89 13.09 -0.55
C LEU A 151 30.02 13.04 0.48
N ALA A 152 29.72 12.52 1.66
CA ALA A 152 30.70 12.24 2.68
C ALA A 152 31.72 11.17 2.23
N ARG A 153 32.82 11.05 2.99
CA ARG A 153 33.80 9.97 2.79
C ARG A 153 33.14 8.60 2.96
N GLY A 154 32.32 8.46 4.01
CA GLY A 154 31.69 7.23 4.46
C GLY A 154 31.44 7.25 5.95
N TYR A 155 31.08 6.09 6.51
CA TYR A 155 30.91 5.90 7.94
C TYR A 155 32.24 5.55 8.61
N LEU A 156 32.54 6.23 9.72
CA LEU A 156 33.78 6.00 10.47
C LEU A 156 33.83 4.55 10.99
N ASN A 157 34.92 3.84 10.68
CA ASN A 157 35.15 2.44 11.07
C ASN A 157 34.06 1.45 10.63
N GLN A 158 33.28 1.78 9.59
CA GLN A 158 32.24 0.91 9.05
C GLN A 158 32.37 0.81 7.51
N PRO A 159 33.42 0.13 7.01
CA PRO A 159 33.68 0.03 5.57
C PRO A 159 32.60 -0.76 4.83
N GLU A 160 32.03 -1.79 5.45
CA GLU A 160 30.96 -2.60 4.84
C GLU A 160 29.68 -1.78 4.62
N LEU A 161 29.21 -1.07 5.66
CA LEU A 161 28.06 -0.17 5.54
C LEU A 161 28.33 0.97 4.56
N THR A 162 29.57 1.48 4.53
CA THR A 162 29.98 2.50 3.56
C THR A 162 29.86 1.96 2.14
N ALA A 163 30.36 0.76 1.86
CA ALA A 163 30.26 0.16 0.53
C ALA A 163 28.81 -0.17 0.15
N GLU A 164 27.96 -0.51 1.12
CA GLU A 164 26.53 -0.76 0.90
C GLU A 164 25.77 0.51 0.49
N LYS A 165 26.04 1.64 1.17
CA LYS A 165 25.29 2.89 0.96
C LYS A 165 25.91 3.81 -0.08
N PHE A 166 27.24 3.93 -0.13
CA PHE A 166 28.00 4.73 -1.08
C PHE A 166 28.47 3.86 -2.25
N VAL A 167 27.54 3.56 -3.15
CA VAL A 167 27.74 2.69 -4.30
C VAL A 167 28.37 3.42 -5.48
N ALA A 168 28.87 2.66 -6.47
CA ALA A 168 29.30 3.26 -7.74
C ALA A 168 28.10 3.88 -8.47
N ASN A 169 28.29 5.05 -9.09
CA ASN A 169 27.27 5.70 -9.89
C ASN A 169 27.22 5.07 -11.30
N PRO A 170 26.15 4.35 -11.68
CA PRO A 170 26.07 3.72 -13.00
C PRO A 170 25.86 4.73 -14.13
N PHE A 171 25.54 5.99 -13.82
CA PHE A 171 25.27 7.05 -14.80
C PHE A 171 26.45 8.00 -15.01
N ALA A 172 27.47 7.94 -14.15
CA ALA A 172 28.69 8.73 -14.25
C ALA A 172 29.90 7.88 -13.82
N PRO A 173 30.64 7.29 -14.78
CA PRO A 173 31.78 6.43 -14.48
C PRO A 173 32.82 7.12 -13.60
N GLY A 174 33.26 6.44 -12.54
CA GLY A 174 34.23 6.97 -11.57
C GLY A 174 33.62 7.77 -10.42
N GLU A 175 32.33 8.12 -10.49
CA GLU A 175 31.63 8.78 -9.39
C GLU A 175 30.97 7.78 -8.44
N ARG A 176 30.72 8.25 -7.21
CA ARG A 176 29.91 7.54 -6.21
C ARG A 176 28.52 8.13 -6.11
N MET A 177 27.58 7.31 -5.69
CA MET A 177 26.20 7.67 -5.42
C MET A 177 25.81 7.10 -4.05
N TYR A 178 25.09 7.90 -3.27
CA TYR A 178 24.56 7.50 -1.97
C TYR A 178 23.08 7.12 -2.08
N ARG A 179 22.71 5.97 -1.50
CA ARG A 179 21.33 5.47 -1.43
C ARG A 179 20.66 5.92 -0.15
N THR A 180 19.63 6.77 -0.24
CA THR A 180 19.07 7.41 0.96
C THR A 180 18.14 6.51 1.77
N GLY A 181 17.53 5.52 1.13
CA GLY A 181 16.40 4.78 1.72
C GLY A 181 15.11 5.61 1.79
N ASP A 182 15.07 6.79 1.17
CA ASP A 182 13.89 7.63 1.08
C ASP A 182 13.16 7.37 -0.24
N LEU A 183 11.84 7.36 -0.19
CA LEU A 183 11.00 7.28 -1.36
C LEU A 183 10.67 8.68 -1.86
N ALA A 184 10.87 8.91 -3.14
CA ALA A 184 10.54 10.18 -3.79
C ALA A 184 10.10 9.96 -5.24
N ARG A 185 9.58 11.02 -5.85
CA ARG A 185 9.33 11.06 -7.30
C ARG A 185 9.63 12.44 -7.87
N TRP A 186 9.96 12.46 -9.15
CA TRP A 186 9.98 13.70 -9.94
C TRP A 186 8.56 14.17 -10.21
N LEU A 187 8.33 15.46 -10.06
CA LEU A 187 7.15 16.16 -10.54
C LEU A 187 7.39 16.68 -11.97
N PRO A 188 6.33 16.94 -12.76
CA PRO A 188 6.45 17.45 -14.12
C PRO A 188 7.18 18.80 -14.25
N ASP A 189 7.19 19.60 -13.19
CA ASP A 189 7.86 20.89 -13.10
C ASP A 189 9.35 20.79 -12.72
N GLY A 190 9.86 19.56 -12.60
CA GLY A 190 11.24 19.29 -12.22
C GLY A 190 11.50 19.43 -10.72
N ASN A 191 10.49 19.62 -9.87
CA ASN A 191 10.66 19.50 -8.42
C ASN A 191 10.61 18.02 -7.98
N ILE A 192 11.19 17.72 -6.82
CA ILE A 192 11.13 16.39 -6.20
C ILE A 192 10.10 16.42 -5.09
N GLU A 193 9.19 15.46 -5.09
CA GLU A 193 8.26 15.21 -3.99
C GLU A 193 8.79 14.06 -3.12
N TYR A 194 8.94 14.33 -1.82
CA TYR A 194 9.30 13.34 -0.81
C TYR A 194 8.04 12.58 -0.36
N LEU A 195 8.12 11.26 -0.35
CA LEU A 195 6.98 10.36 -0.06
C LEU A 195 7.17 9.56 1.22
N GLY A 196 8.22 9.84 1.99
CA GLY A 196 8.55 9.10 3.21
C GLY A 196 9.71 8.14 3.05
N ARG A 197 9.81 7.22 3.99
CA ARG A 197 10.89 6.26 4.15
C ARG A 197 10.50 4.91 3.54
N ILE A 198 11.39 4.28 2.77
CA ILE A 198 11.13 2.96 2.15
C ILE A 198 10.90 1.89 3.22
N ASP A 199 11.62 1.99 4.33
CA ASP A 199 11.51 1.13 5.51
C ASP A 199 10.27 1.41 6.37
N GLU A 200 9.61 2.56 6.19
CA GLU A 200 8.34 2.89 6.87
C GLU A 200 7.09 2.52 6.05
N GLN A 201 7.24 2.14 4.78
CA GLN A 201 6.13 1.61 4.00
C GLN A 201 5.77 0.21 4.44
N VAL A 202 4.55 0.07 4.93
CA VAL A 202 4.08 -1.18 5.52
C VAL A 202 3.05 -1.81 4.61
N LYS A 203 3.15 -3.14 4.46
CA LYS A 203 2.09 -3.93 3.87
C LYS A 203 1.19 -4.43 4.98
N VAL A 204 0.01 -3.84 5.12
CA VAL A 204 -0.99 -4.24 6.09
C VAL A 204 -2.20 -4.77 5.33
N ARG A 205 -2.62 -6.00 5.66
CA ARG A 205 -3.81 -6.65 5.06
C ARG A 205 -3.78 -6.64 3.52
N GLY A 206 -2.60 -6.88 2.93
CA GLY A 206 -2.40 -6.91 1.47
C GLY A 206 -2.31 -5.54 0.78
N HIS A 207 -2.45 -4.43 1.52
CA HIS A 207 -2.39 -3.07 1.01
C HIS A 207 -1.06 -2.43 1.41
N ARG A 208 -0.46 -1.66 0.50
CA ARG A 208 0.70 -0.80 0.82
C ARG A 208 0.13 0.50 1.40
N ILE A 209 0.48 0.81 2.64
CA ILE A 209 -0.07 1.95 3.37
C ILE A 209 1.06 2.93 3.65
N GLU A 210 0.80 4.21 3.38
CA GLU A 210 1.63 5.33 3.80
C GLU A 210 1.18 5.77 5.19
N LEU A 211 2.00 5.52 6.22
CA LEU A 211 1.64 5.81 7.61
C LEU A 211 1.35 7.31 7.82
N GLY A 212 2.06 8.18 7.11
CA GLY A 212 1.88 9.63 7.19
C GLY A 212 0.48 10.13 6.77
N GLU A 213 -0.22 9.41 5.89
CA GLU A 213 -1.61 9.73 5.50
C GLU A 213 -2.56 9.54 6.69
N VAL A 214 -2.42 8.40 7.39
CA VAL A 214 -3.20 8.08 8.59
C VAL A 214 -2.89 9.06 9.72
N GLU A 215 -1.61 9.41 9.89
CA GLU A 215 -1.21 10.42 10.87
C GLU A 215 -1.78 11.82 10.57
N SER A 216 -1.85 12.19 9.29
CA SER A 216 -2.44 13.47 8.87
C SER A 216 -3.93 13.53 9.21
N ALA A 217 -4.66 12.45 8.90
CA ALA A 217 -6.07 12.31 9.21
C ALA A 217 -6.36 12.31 10.72
N LEU A 218 -5.47 11.73 11.55
CA LEU A 218 -5.57 11.81 13.01
C LEU A 218 -5.44 13.26 13.51
N ARG A 219 -4.46 14.00 12.96
CA ARG A 219 -4.17 15.38 13.35
C ARG A 219 -5.20 16.40 12.86
N SER A 220 -6.12 16.01 11.97
CA SER A 220 -7.21 16.90 11.57
C SER A 220 -8.29 17.05 12.65
N HIS A 221 -8.26 16.22 13.70
CA HIS A 221 -9.15 16.37 14.84
C HIS A 221 -8.63 17.47 15.78
N GLU A 222 -9.47 18.46 16.10
CA GLU A 222 -9.08 19.67 16.85
C GLU A 222 -8.41 19.40 18.20
N SER A 223 -8.83 18.33 18.88
CA SER A 223 -8.28 17.94 20.18
C SER A 223 -6.92 17.23 20.10
N VAL A 224 -6.46 16.77 18.92
CA VAL A 224 -5.20 16.04 18.75
C VAL A 224 -4.05 17.03 18.49
N LYS A 225 -3.05 17.04 19.38
CA LYS A 225 -1.82 17.84 19.23
C LYS A 225 -0.77 17.16 18.38
N GLU A 226 -0.52 15.89 18.67
CA GLU A 226 0.50 15.08 18.01
C GLU A 226 -0.07 13.70 17.73
N ALA A 227 0.27 13.12 16.59
CA ALA A 227 -0.06 11.74 16.27
C ALA A 227 1.06 11.10 15.46
N THR A 228 1.37 9.84 15.76
CA THR A 228 2.24 8.99 14.96
C THR A 228 1.62 7.62 14.78
N VAL A 229 1.82 7.00 13.62
CA VAL A 229 1.33 5.66 13.33
C VAL A 229 2.51 4.77 13.01
N ILE A 230 2.52 3.58 13.59
CA ILE A 230 3.52 2.54 13.29
C ILE A 230 2.79 1.25 12.91
N ALA A 231 3.44 0.42 12.10
CA ALA A 231 3.01 -0.96 11.97
C ALA A 231 3.74 -1.85 12.97
N ARG A 232 2.98 -2.72 13.63
CA ARG A 232 3.49 -3.83 14.41
C ARG A 232 3.05 -5.14 13.75
N LYS A 233 3.63 -6.26 14.20
CA LYS A 233 3.23 -7.60 13.76
C LYS A 233 2.71 -8.37 14.96
N ASP A 234 1.65 -9.15 14.75
CA ASP A 234 1.15 -10.07 15.77
C ASP A 234 2.00 -11.36 15.83
N GLU A 235 1.62 -12.28 16.71
CA GLU A 235 2.32 -13.56 16.90
C GLU A 235 2.29 -14.44 15.64
N GLU A 236 1.29 -14.28 14.77
CA GLU A 236 1.17 -14.97 13.48
C GLU A 236 1.96 -14.26 12.35
N GLY A 237 2.60 -13.12 12.65
CA GLY A 237 3.39 -12.33 11.72
C GLY A 237 2.55 -11.41 10.81
N SER A 238 1.24 -11.30 11.05
CA SER A 238 0.35 -10.39 10.34
C SER A 238 0.56 -8.96 10.82
N ALA A 239 0.76 -8.04 9.86
CA ALA A 239 0.98 -6.64 10.18
C ALA A 239 -0.34 -5.92 10.52
N TYR A 240 -0.31 -5.10 11.56
CA TYR A 240 -1.41 -4.24 12.01
C TYR A 240 -0.89 -2.84 12.35
N LEU A 241 -1.78 -1.85 12.35
CA LEU A 241 -1.45 -0.45 12.62
C LEU A 241 -1.75 -0.07 14.08
N CYS A 242 -0.83 0.67 14.69
CA CYS A 242 -0.99 1.32 15.99
C CYS A 242 -0.85 2.83 15.83
N ALA A 243 -1.87 3.58 16.22
CA ALA A 243 -1.82 5.02 16.35
C ALA A 243 -1.48 5.40 17.79
N TYR A 244 -0.50 6.28 17.94
CA TYR A 244 -0.17 6.95 19.19
C TYR A 244 -0.55 8.41 19.05
N PHE A 245 -1.17 8.99 20.07
CA PHE A 245 -1.62 10.38 20.00
C PHE A 245 -1.52 11.10 21.35
N VAL A 246 -1.27 12.40 21.28
CA VAL A 246 -1.37 13.35 22.38
C VAL A 246 -2.62 14.20 22.13
N ALA A 247 -3.53 14.27 23.09
CA ALA A 247 -4.77 15.05 22.95
C ALA A 247 -5.06 15.91 24.18
N ASN A 248 -5.69 17.06 23.94
CA ASN A 248 -6.29 17.91 24.97
C ASN A 248 -7.68 17.34 25.34
N GLY A 249 -8.02 17.33 26.63
CA GLY A 249 -9.34 16.87 27.10
C GLY A 249 -9.49 15.34 27.09
N ASN A 250 -10.72 14.85 27.09
CA ASN A 250 -11.04 13.43 27.19
C ASN A 250 -11.42 12.85 25.82
N LEU A 251 -10.46 12.80 24.90
CA LEU A 251 -10.64 12.22 23.57
C LEU A 251 -10.37 10.72 23.61
N GLY A 252 -11.38 9.91 23.26
CA GLY A 252 -11.29 8.46 23.27
C GLY A 252 -10.97 7.84 21.90
N ALA A 253 -10.46 6.60 21.92
CA ALA A 253 -10.13 5.83 20.72
C ALA A 253 -11.32 5.66 19.73
N ALA A 254 -12.54 5.49 20.26
CA ALA A 254 -13.75 5.28 19.45
C ALA A 254 -14.09 6.49 18.57
N GLU A 255 -13.92 7.70 19.09
CA GLU A 255 -14.20 8.94 18.38
C GLU A 255 -13.20 9.16 17.24
N LEU A 256 -11.91 8.98 17.52
CA LEU A 256 -10.86 9.02 16.50
C LEU A 256 -11.07 7.96 15.41
N ARG A 257 -11.43 6.74 15.79
CA ARG A 257 -11.73 5.65 14.85
C ARG A 257 -12.90 5.99 13.94
N LYS A 258 -14.00 6.50 14.50
CA LYS A 258 -15.17 6.94 13.72
C LYS A 258 -14.77 8.02 12.72
N ARG A 259 -14.04 9.04 13.18
CA ARG A 259 -13.59 10.14 12.34
C ARG A 259 -12.69 9.67 11.20
N LEU A 260 -11.72 8.80 11.48
CA LEU A 260 -10.85 8.24 10.44
C LEU A 260 -11.65 7.41 9.43
N SER A 261 -12.68 6.69 9.87
CA SER A 261 -13.50 5.85 8.99
C SER A 261 -14.36 6.67 8.01
N GLU A 262 -14.62 7.94 8.29
CA GLU A 262 -15.28 8.88 7.37
C GLU A 262 -14.34 9.38 6.25
N MET A 263 -13.02 9.34 6.48
CA MET A 263 -12.03 9.97 5.59
C MET A 263 -11.12 8.95 4.89
N LEU A 264 -10.89 7.79 5.49
CA LEU A 264 -9.94 6.80 5.03
C LEU A 264 -10.61 5.44 4.80
N PRO A 265 -10.11 4.63 3.85
CA PRO A 265 -10.51 3.24 3.70
C PRO A 265 -10.27 2.43 4.98
N GLN A 266 -11.14 1.46 5.24
CA GLN A 266 -11.13 0.63 6.46
C GLN A 266 -9.78 -0.04 6.75
N TYR A 267 -9.01 -0.42 5.73
CA TYR A 267 -7.70 -1.06 5.91
C TYR A 267 -6.60 -0.11 6.42
N MET A 268 -6.81 1.21 6.33
CA MET A 268 -5.92 2.24 6.86
C MET A 268 -6.23 2.62 8.31
N ILE A 269 -7.37 2.16 8.84
CA ILE A 269 -7.79 2.50 10.20
C ILE A 269 -6.93 1.71 11.20
N PRO A 270 -6.26 2.39 12.15
CA PRO A 270 -5.46 1.75 13.18
C PRO A 270 -6.25 0.71 13.98
N SER A 271 -5.63 -0.45 14.22
CA SER A 271 -6.20 -1.49 15.08
C SER A 271 -6.14 -1.07 16.56
N PHE A 272 -5.11 -0.29 16.92
CA PHE A 272 -4.93 0.24 18.27
C PHE A 272 -4.75 1.75 18.25
N PHE A 273 -5.30 2.40 19.27
CA PHE A 273 -5.13 3.82 19.56
C PHE A 273 -4.60 3.93 20.98
N VAL A 274 -3.42 4.50 21.15
CA VAL A 274 -2.73 4.61 22.43
C VAL A 274 -2.53 6.08 22.74
N ARG A 275 -3.18 6.56 23.79
CA ARG A 275 -2.95 7.90 24.28
C ARG A 275 -1.61 7.94 25.04
N VAL A 276 -0.77 8.90 24.71
CA VAL A 276 0.47 9.18 25.45
C VAL A 276 0.43 10.61 25.98
N GLU A 277 1.06 10.85 27.14
CA GLU A 277 1.16 12.20 27.72
C GLU A 277 2.01 13.11 26.84
N GLN A 278 3.12 12.58 26.32
CA GLN A 278 4.03 13.26 25.40
C GLN A 278 4.67 12.23 24.46
N MET A 279 4.98 12.65 23.22
CA MET A 279 5.74 11.80 22.29
C MET A 279 7.19 11.61 22.76
N PRO A 280 7.71 10.37 22.81
CA PRO A 280 9.10 10.14 23.18
C PRO A 280 10.03 10.71 22.10
N LEU A 281 11.02 11.49 22.50
CA LEU A 281 12.00 12.10 21.58
C LEU A 281 13.40 11.56 21.87
N THR A 282 14.18 11.35 20.81
CA THR A 282 15.63 11.11 20.85
C THR A 282 16.37 12.36 21.37
N PRO A 283 17.65 12.24 21.78
CA PRO A 283 18.46 13.39 22.20
C PRO A 283 18.57 14.52 21.16
N ASN A 284 18.36 14.22 19.88
CA ASN A 284 18.38 15.17 18.76
C ASN A 284 16.99 15.80 18.48
N GLY A 285 15.98 15.56 19.34
CA GLY A 285 14.64 16.12 19.21
C GLY A 285 13.73 15.40 18.19
N LYS A 286 14.17 14.30 17.59
CA LYS A 286 13.34 13.48 16.67
C LYS A 286 12.52 12.45 17.45
N LEU A 287 11.34 12.06 16.95
CA LEU A 287 10.51 10.98 17.51
C LEU A 287 11.30 9.66 17.70
N ASP A 288 11.30 9.12 18.91
CA ASP A 288 11.85 7.80 19.23
C ASP A 288 10.75 6.72 19.18
N ARG A 289 10.59 6.13 18.00
CA ARG A 289 9.57 5.09 17.76
C ARG A 289 9.81 3.80 18.56
N LYS A 290 11.04 3.53 19.00
CA LYS A 290 11.36 2.33 19.80
C LYS A 290 10.94 2.48 21.25
N ALA A 291 10.89 3.72 21.73
CA ALA A 291 10.43 4.07 23.07
C ALA A 291 8.89 4.19 23.17
N LEU A 292 8.15 4.04 22.05
CA LEU A 292 6.69 4.03 22.09
C LEU A 292 6.18 2.78 22.84
N PRO A 293 5.26 2.95 23.81
CA PRO A 293 4.78 1.85 24.63
C PRO A 293 4.16 0.75 23.77
N SER A 294 4.39 -0.50 24.14
CA SER A 294 3.68 -1.61 23.51
C SER A 294 2.18 -1.45 23.77
N PRO A 295 1.32 -1.75 22.78
CA PRO A 295 -0.11 -1.87 23.01
C PRO A 295 -0.37 -3.13 23.84
N GLU A 296 0.03 -3.13 25.11
CA GLU A 296 -0.24 -4.20 26.06
C GLU A 296 -1.69 -4.08 26.49
N GLY A 297 -2.50 -5.09 26.13
CA GLY A 297 -3.71 -5.62 26.82
C GLY A 297 -4.83 -4.69 27.25
N THR A 298 -4.51 -3.49 27.74
CA THR A 298 -5.36 -2.33 27.94
C THR A 298 -5.77 -1.76 26.59
N LEU A 299 -6.61 -2.54 25.94
CA LEU A 299 -7.71 -1.94 25.23
C LEU A 299 -8.36 -0.92 26.16
N GLU A 300 -8.21 0.37 25.88
CA GLU A 300 -9.40 1.21 25.92
C GLU A 300 -10.31 0.71 24.78
N ARG A 301 -10.92 -0.48 25.00
CA ARG A 301 -12.08 -0.94 24.25
C ARG A 301 -13.03 0.22 24.47
N GLY A 302 -13.38 0.96 23.41
CA GLY A 302 -14.38 2.03 23.52
C GLY A 302 -15.73 1.52 24.04
N THR A 303 -15.87 0.20 24.20
CA THR A 303 -16.98 -0.57 24.72
C THR A 303 -16.57 -1.37 25.97
N VAL A 304 -17.39 -1.32 27.01
CA VAL A 304 -17.26 -2.22 28.17
C VAL A 304 -17.36 -3.67 27.69
N TYR A 305 -16.45 -4.55 28.12
CA TYR A 305 -16.52 -5.98 27.79
C TYR A 305 -17.85 -6.56 28.30
N GLU A 306 -18.72 -6.98 27.38
CA GLU A 306 -19.99 -7.66 27.66
C GLU A 306 -19.85 -9.13 27.26
N ALA A 307 -19.90 -10.05 28.23
CA ALA A 307 -19.78 -11.48 27.97
C ALA A 307 -21.02 -12.03 27.23
N PRO A 308 -20.90 -13.13 26.47
CA PRO A 308 -22.04 -13.83 25.88
C PRO A 308 -23.12 -14.17 26.91
N ARG A 309 -24.38 -13.89 26.58
CA ARG A 309 -25.52 -14.02 27.51
C ARG A 309 -26.37 -15.27 27.26
N ASN A 310 -26.16 -15.95 26.14
CA ASN A 310 -26.91 -17.12 25.71
C ASN A 310 -26.07 -18.01 24.77
N ALA A 311 -26.51 -19.25 24.58
CA ALA A 311 -25.80 -20.26 23.78
C ALA A 311 -25.54 -19.83 22.32
N LEU A 312 -26.43 -19.02 21.72
CA LEU A 312 -26.23 -18.49 20.38
C LEU A 312 -25.08 -17.48 20.34
N GLU A 313 -25.06 -16.51 21.27
CA GLU A 313 -23.97 -15.55 21.41
C GLU A 313 -22.63 -16.24 21.72
N GLU A 314 -22.64 -17.30 22.54
CA GLU A 314 -21.45 -18.09 22.87
C GLU A 314 -20.91 -18.83 21.64
N THR A 315 -21.78 -19.46 20.85
CA THR A 315 -21.39 -20.12 19.60
C THR A 315 -20.82 -19.12 18.60
N LEU A 316 -21.47 -17.95 18.43
CA LEU A 316 -20.97 -16.90 17.56
C LEU A 316 -19.61 -16.36 18.03
N ALA A 317 -19.40 -16.17 19.33
CA ALA A 317 -18.12 -15.76 19.88
C ALA A 317 -17.01 -16.78 19.54
N ASN A 318 -17.26 -18.07 19.72
CA ASN A 318 -16.29 -19.14 19.39
C ASN A 318 -15.94 -19.16 17.89
N ILE A 319 -16.95 -19.02 17.02
CA ILE A 319 -16.73 -18.93 15.57
C ILE A 319 -15.86 -17.70 15.23
N TRP A 320 -16.17 -16.55 15.83
CA TRP A 320 -15.41 -15.31 15.61
C TRP A 320 -13.96 -15.44 16.07
N GLN A 321 -13.72 -16.02 17.25
CA GLN A 321 -12.37 -16.28 17.75
C GLN A 321 -11.58 -17.15 16.75
N GLY A 322 -12.20 -18.22 16.23
CA GLY A 322 -11.58 -19.10 15.24
C GLY A 322 -11.38 -18.50 13.84
N VAL A 323 -12.03 -17.39 13.51
CA VAL A 323 -11.86 -16.65 12.23
C VAL A 323 -10.91 -15.46 12.37
N LEU A 324 -10.94 -14.81 13.53
CA LEU A 324 -10.19 -13.59 13.81
C LEU A 324 -8.83 -13.86 14.47
N GLY A 325 -8.68 -14.98 15.19
CA GLY A 325 -7.46 -15.32 15.94
C GLY A 325 -7.35 -14.58 17.28
N VAL A 326 -8.47 -14.11 17.85
CA VAL A 326 -8.51 -13.31 19.08
C VAL A 326 -9.09 -14.13 20.22
N SER A 327 -8.53 -14.05 21.44
CA SER A 327 -8.89 -14.92 22.57
C SER A 327 -10.09 -14.46 23.40
N ALA A 328 -10.46 -13.18 23.40
CA ALA A 328 -11.58 -12.66 24.19
C ALA A 328 -12.40 -11.60 23.44
N ILE A 329 -13.55 -12.04 22.89
CA ILE A 329 -14.49 -11.22 22.10
C ILE A 329 -15.75 -10.99 22.93
N GLY A 330 -16.02 -9.74 23.26
CA GLY A 330 -17.28 -9.32 23.88
C GLY A 330 -18.39 -9.19 22.85
N ILE A 331 -19.64 -9.29 23.26
CA ILE A 331 -20.76 -9.32 22.32
C ILE A 331 -21.02 -7.98 21.61
N ALA A 332 -20.53 -6.89 22.19
CA ALA A 332 -20.57 -5.54 21.62
C ALA A 332 -19.33 -5.21 20.79
N ASP A 333 -18.33 -6.11 20.72
CA ASP A 333 -17.15 -5.89 19.90
C ASP A 333 -17.52 -5.98 18.42
N ASN A 334 -16.99 -5.04 17.62
CA ASN A 334 -17.26 -4.96 16.20
C ASN A 334 -16.32 -5.88 15.40
N PHE A 335 -16.87 -6.72 14.53
CA PHE A 335 -16.14 -7.69 13.71
C PHE A 335 -14.98 -7.08 12.94
N PHE A 336 -15.20 -5.92 12.35
CA PHE A 336 -14.22 -5.26 11.48
C PHE A 336 -13.17 -4.50 12.28
N GLU A 337 -13.54 -4.02 13.46
CA GLU A 337 -12.61 -3.43 14.41
C GLU A 337 -11.61 -4.44 14.94
N LEU A 338 -12.04 -5.70 15.09
CA LEU A 338 -11.19 -6.84 15.46
C LEU A 338 -10.38 -7.43 14.30
N GLY A 339 -10.29 -6.72 13.17
CA GLY A 339 -9.49 -7.14 12.01
C GLY A 339 -10.23 -8.05 11.01
N GLY A 340 -11.56 -8.11 11.11
CA GLY A 340 -12.42 -8.70 10.09
C GLY A 340 -12.40 -7.92 8.76
N HIS A 341 -12.52 -8.63 7.64
CA HIS A 341 -12.68 -8.08 6.28
C HIS A 341 -13.53 -9.04 5.44
N SER A 342 -13.91 -8.67 4.20
CA SER A 342 -14.91 -9.41 3.41
C SER A 342 -14.62 -10.91 3.23
N LEU A 343 -13.35 -11.31 3.07
CA LEU A 343 -12.96 -12.72 3.01
C LEU A 343 -13.13 -13.46 4.35
N LYS A 344 -12.74 -12.83 5.48
CA LYS A 344 -13.01 -13.36 6.82
C LYS A 344 -14.52 -13.38 7.11
N ALA A 345 -15.28 -12.38 6.65
CA ALA A 345 -16.74 -12.36 6.75
C ALA A 345 -17.41 -13.48 5.92
N THR A 346 -16.88 -13.80 4.74
CA THR A 346 -17.35 -14.94 3.93
C THR A 346 -17.06 -16.26 4.64
N THR A 347 -15.86 -16.39 5.23
CA THR A 347 -15.49 -17.55 6.06
C THR A 347 -16.38 -17.66 7.31
N LEU A 348 -16.67 -16.53 7.94
CA LEU A 348 -17.56 -16.42 9.09
C LEU A 348 -18.96 -16.93 8.75
N VAL A 349 -19.57 -16.41 7.69
CA VAL A 349 -20.89 -16.85 7.21
C VAL A 349 -20.89 -18.36 6.91
N SER A 350 -19.84 -18.88 6.28
CA SER A 350 -19.74 -20.31 6.00
C SER A 350 -19.66 -21.17 7.27
N ARG A 351 -18.98 -20.72 8.32
CA ARG A 351 -18.91 -21.44 9.60
C ARG A 351 -20.22 -21.32 10.38
N ILE A 352 -20.85 -20.15 10.39
CA ILE A 352 -22.19 -19.94 10.96
C ILE A 352 -23.19 -20.90 10.32
N HIS A 353 -23.21 -21.00 8.99
CA HIS A 353 -24.11 -21.91 8.29
C HIS A 353 -23.85 -23.38 8.69
N LYS A 354 -22.57 -23.77 8.81
CA LYS A 354 -22.19 -25.14 9.19
C LYS A 354 -22.57 -25.49 10.64
N GLU A 355 -22.38 -24.57 11.58
CA GLU A 355 -22.54 -24.85 13.02
C GLU A 355 -23.96 -24.58 13.52
N LEU A 356 -24.66 -23.60 12.93
CA LEU A 356 -25.98 -23.15 13.38
C LEU A 356 -27.11 -23.52 12.43
N ASN A 357 -26.83 -24.07 11.24
CA ASN A 357 -27.83 -24.36 10.20
C ASN A 357 -28.68 -23.13 9.85
N VAL A 358 -28.04 -21.95 9.78
CA VAL A 358 -28.67 -20.70 9.36
C VAL A 358 -27.84 -20.07 8.25
N GLN A 359 -28.47 -19.77 7.12
CA GLN A 359 -27.83 -19.10 6.01
C GLN A 359 -27.86 -17.58 6.19
N VAL A 360 -26.82 -17.04 6.82
CA VAL A 360 -26.69 -15.59 7.04
C VAL A 360 -26.20 -14.91 5.75
N PRO A 361 -26.93 -13.96 5.16
CA PRO A 361 -26.43 -13.20 4.01
C PRO A 361 -25.17 -12.42 4.39
N LEU A 362 -24.18 -12.33 3.51
CA LEU A 362 -22.96 -11.56 3.79
C LEU A 362 -23.25 -10.10 4.16
N ARG A 363 -24.28 -9.50 3.55
CA ARG A 363 -24.75 -8.15 3.87
C ARG A 363 -25.11 -7.99 5.36
N GLU A 364 -25.67 -9.03 5.97
CA GLU A 364 -26.08 -9.00 7.36
C GLU A 364 -24.89 -8.81 8.30
N VAL A 365 -23.73 -9.41 8.00
CA VAL A 365 -22.49 -9.21 8.77
C VAL A 365 -22.02 -7.75 8.74
N PHE A 366 -22.35 -7.00 7.67
CA PHE A 366 -22.02 -5.57 7.57
C PHE A 366 -23.08 -4.69 8.26
N GLN A 367 -24.35 -5.10 8.26
CA GLN A 367 -25.45 -4.35 8.88
C GLN A 367 -25.51 -4.56 10.40
N SER A 368 -25.11 -5.75 10.85
CA SER A 368 -25.12 -6.21 12.23
C SER A 368 -23.69 -6.64 12.61
N PRO A 369 -22.74 -5.69 12.71
CA PRO A 369 -21.31 -5.98 12.83
C PRO A 369 -20.86 -6.39 14.23
N THR A 370 -21.78 -6.56 15.19
CA THR A 370 -21.50 -7.08 16.54
C THR A 370 -22.17 -8.43 16.74
N ILE A 371 -21.66 -9.27 17.66
CA ILE A 371 -22.31 -10.56 17.99
C ILE A 371 -23.73 -10.33 18.51
N LYS A 372 -23.95 -9.27 19.29
CA LYS A 372 -25.26 -8.91 19.84
C LYS A 372 -26.29 -8.64 18.73
N GLU A 373 -25.95 -7.80 17.77
CA GLU A 373 -26.83 -7.46 16.63
C GLU A 373 -27.01 -8.68 15.72
N LEU A 374 -25.92 -9.40 15.43
CA LEU A 374 -25.95 -10.57 14.55
C LEU A 374 -26.78 -11.71 15.15
N ALA A 375 -26.68 -11.95 16.47
CA ALA A 375 -27.52 -12.92 17.17
C ALA A 375 -29.00 -12.53 17.10
N GLN A 376 -29.32 -11.24 17.18
CA GLN A 376 -30.70 -10.77 17.05
C GLN A 376 -31.23 -10.95 15.62
N ALA A 377 -30.41 -10.69 14.60
CA ALA A 377 -30.77 -10.92 13.21
C ALA A 377 -31.01 -12.41 12.91
N ILE A 378 -30.17 -13.31 13.45
CA ILE A 378 -30.27 -14.75 13.25
C ILE A 378 -31.55 -15.35 13.87
N ARG A 379 -32.02 -14.83 15.01
CA ARG A 379 -33.22 -15.34 15.69
C ARG A 379 -34.50 -15.28 14.84
N GLY A 380 -34.56 -14.40 13.85
CA GLY A 380 -35.69 -14.28 12.93
C GLY A 380 -35.55 -15.07 11.62
N MET A 381 -34.43 -15.79 11.43
CA MET A 381 -34.15 -16.53 10.20
C MET A 381 -34.64 -17.98 10.32
N GLU A 382 -35.20 -18.51 9.24
CA GLU A 382 -35.54 -19.93 9.16
C GLU A 382 -34.27 -20.78 9.15
N ALA A 383 -34.34 -21.93 9.83
CA ALA A 383 -33.27 -22.91 9.80
C ALA A 383 -33.15 -23.49 8.39
N HIS A 384 -32.00 -23.27 7.76
CA HIS A 384 -31.61 -23.91 6.52
C HIS A 384 -30.52 -24.92 6.84
N ALA A 385 -30.89 -26.21 6.81
CA ALA A 385 -29.94 -27.29 7.03
C ALA A 385 -28.76 -27.16 6.06
N TYR A 386 -27.55 -27.16 6.61
CA TYR A 386 -26.35 -27.18 5.79
C TYR A 386 -26.31 -28.47 4.97
N ALA A 387 -26.43 -28.34 3.64
CA ALA A 387 -26.20 -29.43 2.71
C ALA A 387 -24.79 -29.26 2.10
N SER A 388 -23.94 -30.27 2.30
CA SER A 388 -22.68 -30.36 1.56
C SER A 388 -22.96 -30.51 0.07
N ILE A 389 -22.07 -29.95 -0.75
CA ILE A 389 -22.09 -30.21 -2.19
C ILE A 389 -21.51 -31.60 -2.39
N GLU A 390 -22.38 -32.57 -2.69
CA GLU A 390 -21.97 -33.94 -2.96
C GLU A 390 -21.39 -34.07 -4.38
N PRO A 391 -20.39 -34.96 -4.59
CA PRO A 391 -19.90 -35.28 -5.92
C PRO A 391 -21.04 -35.77 -6.82
N ALA A 392 -21.17 -35.15 -8.00
CA ALA A 392 -22.13 -35.62 -9.00
C ALA A 392 -21.73 -37.02 -9.48
N PRO A 393 -22.70 -37.91 -9.78
CA PRO A 393 -22.40 -39.20 -10.39
C PRO A 393 -21.75 -39.01 -11.76
N LEU A 394 -20.98 -40.02 -12.19
CA LEU A 394 -20.33 -40.00 -13.50
C LEU A 394 -21.40 -39.99 -14.61
N ARG A 395 -21.31 -39.02 -15.51
CA ARG A 395 -22.20 -38.84 -16.66
C ARG A 395 -21.38 -38.41 -17.87
N GLU A 396 -21.89 -38.70 -19.06
CA GLU A 396 -21.30 -38.18 -20.30
C GLU A 396 -21.48 -36.66 -20.41
N TYR A 397 -22.67 -36.19 -20.01
CA TYR A 397 -23.06 -34.78 -20.02
C TYR A 397 -23.57 -34.31 -18.67
N TYR A 398 -23.21 -33.08 -18.32
CA TYR A 398 -23.69 -32.41 -17.11
C TYR A 398 -24.46 -31.14 -17.48
N PRO A 399 -25.46 -30.74 -16.69
CA PRO A 399 -26.13 -29.47 -16.90
C PRO A 399 -25.15 -28.32 -16.69
N VAL A 400 -25.26 -27.27 -17.50
CA VAL A 400 -24.52 -26.02 -17.30
C VAL A 400 -25.17 -25.19 -16.18
N SER A 401 -24.36 -24.40 -15.47
CA SER A 401 -24.90 -23.36 -14.58
C SER A 401 -25.59 -22.24 -15.37
N SER A 402 -26.47 -21.46 -14.74
CA SER A 402 -27.12 -20.31 -15.39
C SER A 402 -26.11 -19.30 -15.96
N ALA A 403 -24.97 -19.13 -15.30
CA ALA A 403 -23.88 -18.29 -15.79
C ALA A 403 -23.22 -18.89 -17.05
N GLN A 404 -22.89 -20.18 -17.04
CA GLN A 404 -22.35 -20.88 -18.21
C GLN A 404 -23.34 -20.90 -19.39
N LYS A 405 -24.63 -21.16 -19.14
CA LYS A 405 -25.70 -21.10 -20.17
C LYS A 405 -25.72 -19.76 -20.88
N ARG A 406 -25.77 -18.66 -20.11
CA ARG A 406 -25.74 -17.30 -20.65
C ARG A 406 -24.49 -17.06 -21.49
N MET A 407 -23.32 -17.44 -20.98
CA MET A 407 -22.04 -17.21 -21.65
C MET A 407 -21.92 -18.03 -22.95
N TYR A 408 -22.36 -19.28 -22.95
CA TYR A 408 -22.37 -20.14 -24.13
C TYR A 408 -23.30 -19.58 -25.21
N ILE A 409 -24.52 -19.17 -24.84
CA ILE A 409 -25.46 -18.54 -25.80
C ILE A 409 -24.87 -17.24 -26.37
N LEU A 410 -24.28 -16.38 -25.52
CA LEU A 410 -23.68 -15.13 -25.98
C LEU A 410 -22.51 -15.35 -26.93
N SER A 411 -21.72 -16.42 -26.75
CA SER A 411 -20.61 -16.74 -27.65
C SER A 411 -21.05 -17.15 -29.07
N GLN A 412 -22.31 -17.57 -29.25
CA GLN A 412 -22.86 -17.97 -30.54
C GLN A 412 -23.46 -16.79 -31.32
N LEU A 413 -23.53 -15.59 -30.72
CA LEU A 413 -24.01 -14.38 -31.39
C LEU A 413 -22.90 -13.76 -32.25
N GLN A 414 -23.24 -13.34 -33.47
CA GLN A 414 -22.29 -12.70 -34.39
C GLN A 414 -21.60 -11.50 -33.74
N GLY A 415 -20.26 -11.51 -33.73
CA GLY A 415 -19.42 -10.42 -33.22
C GLY A 415 -19.10 -10.50 -31.71
N ALA A 416 -19.49 -11.56 -31.01
CA ALA A 416 -19.21 -11.76 -29.59
C ALA A 416 -17.94 -12.58 -29.30
N ASP A 417 -17.28 -13.10 -30.34
CA ASP A 417 -16.31 -14.21 -30.26
C ASP A 417 -15.08 -13.95 -29.35
N GLU A 418 -14.62 -12.69 -29.24
CA GLU A 418 -13.50 -12.29 -28.37
C GLU A 418 -13.95 -11.47 -27.15
N SER A 419 -15.23 -11.09 -27.08
CA SER A 419 -15.74 -10.11 -26.10
C SER A 419 -15.63 -10.59 -24.66
N TYR A 420 -15.54 -11.91 -24.45
CA TYR A 420 -15.48 -12.56 -23.16
C TYR A 420 -14.14 -13.25 -22.87
N ASN A 421 -13.14 -13.03 -23.72
CA ASN A 421 -11.78 -13.46 -23.46
C ASN A 421 -11.20 -12.68 -22.27
N MET A 422 -10.55 -13.41 -21.36
CA MET A 422 -9.81 -12.81 -20.24
C MET A 422 -8.31 -13.02 -20.45
N PRO A 423 -7.63 -12.14 -21.18
CA PRO A 423 -6.17 -12.19 -21.28
C PRO A 423 -5.51 -11.71 -19.97
N GLY A 424 -4.65 -12.54 -19.42
CA GLY A 424 -3.74 -12.19 -18.34
C GLY A 424 -2.29 -12.34 -18.79
N ALA A 425 -1.43 -11.38 -18.45
CA ALA A 425 -0.01 -11.46 -18.73
C ALA A 425 0.82 -11.36 -17.44
N VAL A 426 1.82 -12.23 -17.35
CA VAL A 426 2.76 -12.30 -16.23
C VAL A 426 4.17 -12.12 -16.75
N MET A 427 4.86 -11.09 -16.26
CA MET A 427 6.28 -10.92 -16.52
C MET A 427 7.09 -11.75 -15.52
N MET A 428 7.97 -12.60 -16.04
CA MET A 428 8.90 -13.44 -15.29
C MET A 428 10.33 -13.04 -15.64
N GLU A 429 11.19 -12.96 -14.63
CA GLU A 429 12.62 -12.69 -14.80
C GLU A 429 13.43 -13.94 -14.45
N GLY A 430 14.44 -14.27 -15.26
CA GLY A 430 15.29 -15.45 -15.13
C GLY A 430 15.16 -16.44 -16.28
N LYS A 431 15.86 -17.58 -16.15
CA LYS A 431 15.78 -18.70 -17.10
C LYS A 431 14.54 -19.53 -16.79
N VAL A 432 13.66 -19.69 -17.77
CA VAL A 432 12.47 -20.56 -17.67
C VAL A 432 12.81 -21.94 -18.21
N ASP A 433 12.70 -22.96 -17.36
CA ASP A 433 12.73 -24.36 -17.77
C ASP A 433 11.39 -24.70 -18.45
N ARG A 434 11.41 -24.85 -19.79
CA ARG A 434 10.22 -25.01 -20.60
C ARG A 434 9.46 -26.29 -20.27
N GLU A 435 10.17 -27.41 -20.13
CA GLU A 435 9.53 -28.69 -19.86
C GLU A 435 8.86 -28.70 -18.48
N ARG A 436 9.55 -28.16 -17.47
CA ARG A 436 8.97 -28.07 -16.13
C ARG A 436 7.76 -27.15 -16.11
N PHE A 437 7.83 -26.03 -16.84
CA PHE A 437 6.72 -25.09 -16.95
C PHE A 437 5.50 -25.74 -17.60
N GLU A 438 5.69 -26.45 -18.73
CA GLU A 438 4.61 -27.15 -19.41
C GLU A 438 4.01 -28.28 -18.55
N ARG A 439 4.86 -29.07 -17.86
CA ARG A 439 4.39 -30.10 -16.91
C ARG A 439 3.51 -29.52 -15.80
N ALA A 440 3.84 -28.33 -15.28
CA ALA A 440 3.04 -27.67 -14.25
C ALA A 440 1.64 -27.29 -14.76
N PHE A 441 1.52 -26.83 -16.01
CA PHE A 441 0.22 -26.55 -16.62
C PHE A 441 -0.58 -27.82 -16.91
N ARG A 442 0.07 -28.90 -17.40
CA ARG A 442 -0.60 -30.21 -17.57
C ARG A 442 -1.18 -30.72 -16.25
N GLN A 443 -0.45 -30.58 -15.14
CA GLN A 443 -0.95 -30.94 -13.80
C GLN A 443 -2.12 -30.06 -13.36
N LEU A 444 -2.09 -28.76 -13.67
CA LEU A 444 -3.20 -27.84 -13.38
C LEU A 444 -4.46 -28.25 -14.16
N ILE A 445 -4.33 -28.56 -15.45
CA ILE A 445 -5.42 -29.01 -16.31
C ILE A 445 -6.00 -30.34 -15.80
N ALA A 446 -5.15 -31.31 -15.46
CA ALA A 446 -5.59 -32.59 -14.90
C ALA A 446 -6.34 -32.42 -13.58
N ARG A 447 -5.88 -31.50 -12.71
CA ARG A 447 -6.49 -31.23 -11.40
C ARG A 447 -7.86 -30.56 -11.48
N HIS A 448 -8.07 -29.67 -12.47
CA HIS A 448 -9.26 -28.83 -12.53
C HIS A 448 -10.13 -29.20 -13.72
N GLU A 449 -11.26 -29.87 -13.46
CA GLU A 449 -12.19 -30.35 -14.50
C GLU A 449 -12.60 -29.25 -15.48
N ALA A 450 -12.83 -28.04 -14.97
CA ALA A 450 -13.24 -26.89 -15.77
C ALA A 450 -12.21 -26.48 -16.86
N LEU A 451 -10.92 -26.81 -16.72
CA LEU A 451 -9.91 -26.57 -17.76
C LEU A 451 -9.95 -27.62 -18.87
N ARG A 452 -10.60 -28.76 -18.62
CA ARG A 452 -10.80 -29.89 -19.54
C ARG A 452 -12.30 -30.08 -19.85
N THR A 453 -13.08 -29.01 -19.80
CA THR A 453 -14.52 -29.00 -20.11
C THR A 453 -14.78 -28.32 -21.46
N SER A 454 -15.63 -28.93 -22.29
CA SER A 454 -16.24 -28.30 -23.47
C SER A 454 -17.76 -28.17 -23.31
N PHE A 455 -18.39 -27.42 -24.21
CA PHE A 455 -19.81 -27.11 -24.20
C PHE A 455 -20.45 -27.44 -25.55
N GLU A 456 -21.59 -28.11 -25.51
CA GLU A 456 -22.34 -28.55 -26.70
C GLU A 456 -23.84 -28.51 -26.46
N TRP A 457 -24.61 -28.53 -27.56
CA TRP A 457 -26.07 -28.64 -27.50
C TRP A 457 -26.48 -30.11 -27.47
N VAL A 458 -27.16 -30.53 -26.41
CA VAL A 458 -27.72 -31.88 -26.25
C VAL A 458 -29.22 -31.74 -26.07
N GLU A 459 -30.01 -32.33 -26.97
CA GLU A 459 -31.48 -32.29 -26.93
C GLU A 459 -32.07 -30.86 -26.85
N GLY A 460 -31.40 -29.89 -27.47
CA GLY A 460 -31.85 -28.48 -27.51
C GLY A 460 -31.46 -27.66 -26.28
N GLU A 461 -30.72 -28.23 -25.32
CA GLU A 461 -30.20 -27.54 -24.14
C GLU A 461 -28.66 -27.56 -24.12
N PRO A 462 -27.99 -26.49 -23.65
CA PRO A 462 -26.54 -26.48 -23.53
C PRO A 462 -26.11 -27.37 -22.37
N ALA A 463 -25.15 -28.25 -22.64
CA ALA A 463 -24.54 -29.16 -21.69
C ALA A 463 -23.03 -28.95 -21.63
N GLN A 464 -22.42 -29.33 -20.50
CA GLN A 464 -20.97 -29.41 -20.37
C GLN A 464 -20.52 -30.87 -20.48
N ARG A 465 -19.41 -31.08 -21.18
CA ARG A 465 -18.73 -32.37 -21.32
C ARG A 465 -17.35 -32.28 -20.68
N ILE A 466 -17.06 -33.17 -19.75
CA ILE A 466 -15.79 -33.19 -19.01
C ILE A 466 -14.89 -34.26 -19.61
N HIS A 467 -13.77 -33.86 -20.21
CA HIS A 467 -12.81 -34.75 -20.86
C HIS A 467 -11.80 -35.29 -19.85
N LEU A 468 -11.46 -36.57 -19.90
CA LEU A 468 -10.44 -37.16 -19.02
C LEU A 468 -9.05 -36.57 -19.29
N GLU A 469 -8.70 -36.44 -20.56
CA GLU A 469 -7.46 -35.85 -21.04
C GLU A 469 -7.77 -34.86 -22.17
N VAL A 470 -6.93 -33.84 -22.30
CA VAL A 470 -7.01 -32.86 -23.38
C VAL A 470 -5.61 -32.57 -23.90
N ASP A 471 -5.50 -32.35 -25.20
CA ASP A 471 -4.26 -31.94 -25.81
C ASP A 471 -3.91 -30.51 -25.38
N PHE A 472 -2.67 -30.32 -24.94
CA PHE A 472 -2.19 -29.04 -24.43
C PHE A 472 -0.73 -28.85 -24.80
N GLU A 473 -0.42 -27.64 -25.30
CA GLU A 473 0.94 -27.19 -25.61
C GLU A 473 1.05 -25.69 -25.33
N ILE A 474 2.23 -25.25 -24.87
CA ILE A 474 2.53 -23.82 -24.69
C ILE A 474 3.23 -23.29 -25.94
N SER A 475 2.69 -22.23 -26.55
CA SER A 475 3.33 -21.60 -27.70
C SER A 475 4.55 -20.76 -27.27
N TYR A 476 5.76 -21.21 -27.61
CA TYR A 476 7.00 -20.47 -27.32
C TYR A 476 7.43 -19.60 -28.51
N LYS A 477 7.52 -18.28 -28.31
CA LYS A 477 7.95 -17.32 -29.34
C LYS A 477 9.09 -16.42 -28.84
N LYS A 478 9.92 -15.93 -29.77
CA LYS A 478 10.86 -14.84 -29.50
C LYS A 478 10.16 -13.53 -29.82
N ALA A 479 10.17 -12.59 -28.86
CA ALA A 479 9.59 -11.27 -29.05
C ALA A 479 10.65 -10.27 -29.51
N GLU A 480 10.29 -9.48 -30.51
CA GLU A 480 11.09 -8.35 -31.01
C GLU A 480 10.84 -7.08 -30.18
N GLU A 481 11.60 -6.03 -30.46
CA GLU A 481 11.41 -4.71 -29.84
C GLU A 481 10.03 -4.17 -30.26
N GLY A 482 9.09 -4.03 -29.29
CA GLY A 482 7.67 -3.76 -29.57
C GLY A 482 6.71 -4.97 -29.43
N GLY A 483 7.19 -6.10 -28.87
CA GLY A 483 6.47 -7.38 -28.73
C GLY A 483 5.07 -7.38 -28.08
N LEU A 484 4.56 -6.24 -27.59
CA LEU A 484 3.16 -6.10 -27.15
C LEU A 484 2.15 -6.40 -28.26
N ARG A 485 2.48 -6.06 -29.52
CA ARG A 485 1.61 -6.35 -30.67
C ARG A 485 1.46 -7.86 -30.90
N GLN A 486 2.56 -8.61 -30.79
CA GLN A 486 2.57 -10.07 -30.92
C GLN A 486 1.82 -10.76 -29.78
N ILE A 487 1.77 -10.15 -28.59
CA ILE A 487 0.97 -10.64 -27.46
C ILE A 487 -0.52 -10.34 -27.70
N ALA A 488 -0.88 -9.20 -28.27
CA ALA A 488 -2.27 -8.87 -28.61
C ALA A 488 -2.82 -9.82 -29.69
N GLU A 489 -2.02 -10.17 -30.70
CA GLU A 489 -2.37 -11.15 -31.75
C GLU A 489 -2.56 -12.59 -31.24
N PHE A 490 -2.15 -12.88 -30.00
CA PHE A 490 -2.41 -14.18 -29.38
C PHE A 490 -3.86 -14.34 -28.90
N ILE A 491 -4.55 -13.23 -28.67
CA ILE A 491 -5.94 -13.22 -28.25
C ILE A 491 -6.78 -13.53 -29.49
N ARG A 492 -7.45 -14.69 -29.46
CA ARG A 492 -8.30 -15.19 -30.54
C ARG A 492 -9.59 -15.76 -29.97
N ALA A 493 -10.62 -15.86 -30.79
CA ALA A 493 -11.83 -16.61 -30.43
C ALA A 493 -11.49 -18.07 -30.07
N PHE A 494 -12.21 -18.63 -29.09
CA PHE A 494 -12.13 -20.04 -28.73
C PHE A 494 -13.37 -20.78 -29.20
N ASP A 495 -13.18 -21.96 -29.78
CA ASP A 495 -14.27 -22.91 -30.02
C ASP A 495 -14.62 -23.60 -28.70
N LEU A 496 -15.78 -23.25 -28.13
CA LEU A 496 -16.23 -23.82 -26.86
C LEU A 496 -16.62 -25.29 -26.94
N GLY A 497 -16.80 -25.83 -28.15
CA GLY A 497 -16.97 -27.26 -28.38
C GLY A 497 -15.68 -28.05 -28.16
N GLN A 498 -14.52 -27.39 -28.09
CA GLN A 498 -13.22 -28.01 -27.93
C GLN A 498 -12.56 -27.61 -26.61
N ALA A 499 -12.15 -28.61 -25.82
CA ALA A 499 -11.34 -28.40 -24.64
C ALA A 499 -9.83 -28.53 -25.00
N PRO A 500 -8.93 -27.74 -24.39
CA PRO A 500 -9.20 -26.73 -23.37
C PRO A 500 -9.69 -25.39 -23.97
N CYS A 501 -10.68 -24.76 -23.32
CA CYS A 501 -11.17 -23.41 -23.68
C CYS A 501 -10.20 -22.29 -23.22
N CYS A 502 -8.90 -22.50 -23.39
CA CYS A 502 -7.85 -21.58 -22.99
C CYS A 502 -6.56 -21.80 -23.79
N GLY A 503 -5.78 -20.72 -23.91
CA GLY A 503 -4.52 -20.69 -24.66
C GLY A 503 -3.39 -20.12 -23.80
N TRP A 504 -2.20 -20.71 -23.94
CA TRP A 504 -1.00 -20.30 -23.22
C TRP A 504 0.15 -20.02 -24.19
N GLY A 505 0.75 -18.84 -24.03
CA GLY A 505 1.93 -18.45 -24.79
C GLY A 505 3.05 -17.97 -23.88
N CYS A 506 4.29 -18.18 -24.30
CA CYS A 506 5.49 -17.70 -23.63
C CYS A 506 6.37 -16.95 -24.64
N TRP A 507 6.59 -15.67 -24.39
CA TRP A 507 7.43 -14.80 -25.21
C TRP A 507 8.73 -14.51 -24.49
N SER A 508 9.86 -14.68 -25.18
CA SER A 508 11.20 -14.39 -24.65
C SER A 508 11.86 -13.24 -25.41
N TRP A 509 12.51 -12.31 -24.71
CA TRP A 509 13.25 -11.21 -25.33
C TRP A 509 14.75 -11.53 -25.38
N SER A 510 15.40 -11.35 -26.52
CA SER A 510 16.81 -11.73 -26.73
C SER A 510 17.80 -10.92 -25.89
N ARG A 511 17.46 -9.66 -25.53
CA ARG A 511 18.33 -8.73 -24.78
C ARG A 511 18.12 -8.73 -23.26
N SER A 512 17.17 -9.51 -22.75
CA SER A 512 16.90 -9.58 -21.31
C SER A 512 16.47 -10.98 -20.94
N ALA A 513 16.92 -11.53 -19.81
CA ALA A 513 16.37 -12.78 -19.26
C ALA A 513 14.93 -12.57 -18.72
N ARG A 514 14.04 -12.03 -19.57
CA ARG A 514 12.65 -11.75 -19.27
C ARG A 514 11.80 -12.58 -20.21
N CYS A 515 10.82 -13.25 -19.63
CA CYS A 515 9.80 -13.96 -20.38
C CYS A 515 8.43 -13.42 -19.94
N CYS A 516 7.52 -13.23 -20.88
CA CYS A 516 6.13 -12.92 -20.59
C CYS A 516 5.33 -14.18 -20.85
N CYS A 517 4.56 -14.63 -19.87
CA CYS A 517 3.55 -15.67 -20.08
C CYS A 517 2.19 -14.99 -20.22
N THR A 518 1.51 -15.23 -21.34
CA THR A 518 0.14 -14.77 -21.55
C THR A 518 -0.78 -15.97 -21.50
N ILE A 519 -1.85 -15.84 -20.73
CA ILE A 519 -2.91 -16.82 -20.59
C ILE A 519 -4.18 -16.15 -21.08
N CYS A 520 -4.90 -16.78 -21.98
CA CYS A 520 -6.21 -16.31 -22.41
C CYS A 520 -7.22 -17.42 -22.15
N THR A 521 -8.28 -17.12 -21.40
CA THR A 521 -9.35 -18.08 -21.06
C THR A 521 -10.69 -17.46 -21.35
N ILE A 522 -11.67 -18.26 -21.73
CA ILE A 522 -13.08 -17.87 -21.81
C ILE A 522 -13.89 -18.67 -20.78
N LEU A 523 -15.01 -18.11 -20.29
CA LEU A 523 -16.02 -18.77 -19.44
C LEU A 523 -15.79 -18.96 -17.92
N PHE A 524 -14.70 -18.51 -17.32
CA PHE A 524 -14.65 -18.38 -15.85
C PHE A 524 -15.27 -17.03 -15.43
N PRO A 525 -16.50 -16.94 -14.90
CA PRO A 525 -17.21 -15.67 -14.78
C PRO A 525 -16.67 -14.76 -13.66
N THR A 526 -15.53 -15.09 -13.05
CA THR A 526 -15.02 -14.39 -11.86
C THR A 526 -13.49 -14.29 -11.87
N GLY A 527 -12.95 -13.30 -11.17
CA GLY A 527 -11.50 -13.17 -10.92
C GLY A 527 -10.94 -14.19 -9.91
N CYS A 528 -11.79 -15.00 -9.27
CA CYS A 528 -11.42 -15.92 -8.20
C CYS A 528 -10.67 -17.18 -8.69
N PRO A 529 -11.06 -17.82 -9.81
CA PRO A 529 -10.32 -18.92 -10.45
C PRO A 529 -8.90 -18.55 -10.83
N TRP A 530 -8.62 -17.28 -11.18
CA TRP A 530 -7.25 -16.82 -11.42
C TRP A 530 -6.40 -16.91 -10.15
N THR A 531 -6.93 -16.48 -9.00
CA THR A 531 -6.22 -16.54 -7.70
C THR A 531 -5.94 -17.99 -7.27
N PHE A 532 -6.92 -18.89 -7.44
CA PHE A 532 -6.74 -20.32 -7.16
C PHE A 532 -5.80 -21.00 -8.16
N SER A 533 -5.87 -20.65 -9.44
CA SER A 533 -4.97 -21.17 -10.47
C SER A 533 -3.55 -20.72 -10.23
N TYR A 534 -3.29 -19.44 -9.89
CA TYR A 534 -1.95 -18.95 -9.55
C TYR A 534 -1.42 -19.53 -8.24
N GLY A 535 -2.25 -19.67 -7.21
CA GLY A 535 -1.87 -20.34 -5.95
C GLY A 535 -1.54 -21.83 -6.17
N SER A 536 -2.32 -22.52 -7.00
CA SER A 536 -2.11 -23.92 -7.37
C SER A 536 -0.92 -24.10 -8.32
N LEU A 537 -0.68 -23.16 -9.25
CA LEU A 537 0.53 -23.09 -10.08
C LEU A 537 1.78 -22.90 -9.22
N SER A 538 1.72 -22.02 -8.21
CA SER A 538 2.80 -21.83 -7.24
C SER A 538 3.05 -23.10 -6.41
N GLY A 539 1.97 -23.80 -6.02
CA GLY A 539 2.03 -25.08 -5.32
C GLY A 539 2.59 -26.24 -6.17
N CYS A 540 2.10 -26.41 -7.40
CA CYS A 540 2.54 -27.45 -8.35
C CYS A 540 3.98 -27.20 -8.84
N MET A 541 4.41 -25.93 -8.96
CA MET A 541 5.81 -25.59 -9.23
C MET A 541 6.75 -25.91 -8.06
N GLY A 542 6.23 -26.28 -6.90
CA GLY A 542 7.01 -26.60 -5.71
C GLY A 542 7.65 -25.34 -5.13
N VAL A 543 7.02 -24.76 -4.09
CA VAL A 543 7.61 -23.71 -3.27
C VAL A 543 8.85 -24.26 -2.56
N LYS A 544 10.00 -24.22 -3.28
CA LYS A 544 11.37 -24.01 -2.79
C LYS A 544 12.47 -24.11 -3.86
N ARG A 545 12.22 -24.53 -5.11
CA ARG A 545 13.32 -24.68 -6.12
C ARG A 545 12.94 -24.43 -7.60
N CYS A 546 12.19 -23.37 -7.91
CA CYS A 546 11.98 -22.91 -9.31
C CYS A 546 12.51 -21.51 -9.62
N LEU A 547 12.67 -20.67 -8.61
CA LEU A 547 13.11 -19.31 -8.79
C LEU A 547 14.37 -19.14 -7.94
N PRO A 548 15.55 -18.85 -8.52
CA PRO A 548 16.63 -18.33 -7.70
C PRO A 548 16.11 -17.09 -6.96
N ARG A 549 16.50 -16.94 -5.69
CA ARG A 549 16.03 -15.87 -4.79
C ARG A 549 16.04 -14.52 -5.54
N GLY A 550 14.87 -13.88 -5.70
CA GLY A 550 14.76 -12.53 -6.29
C GLY A 550 13.72 -12.30 -7.39
N CYS A 551 12.86 -13.25 -7.76
CA CYS A 551 11.91 -13.04 -8.85
C CYS A 551 10.70 -12.18 -8.43
N ASN A 552 10.51 -11.01 -9.06
CA ASN A 552 9.35 -10.12 -8.87
C ASN A 552 8.31 -10.37 -9.97
N THR A 553 7.13 -10.88 -9.60
CA THR A 553 6.00 -11.06 -10.51
C THR A 553 5.21 -9.75 -10.65
N LYS A 554 5.09 -9.22 -11.88
CA LYS A 554 4.15 -8.11 -12.20
C LYS A 554 3.01 -8.64 -13.06
N ILE A 555 1.78 -8.42 -12.60
CA ILE A 555 0.54 -8.79 -13.30
C ILE A 555 0.06 -7.56 -14.09
N MET A 556 -0.11 -7.70 -15.40
CA MET A 556 -0.80 -6.70 -16.23
C MET A 556 -2.12 -7.28 -16.73
N ARG A 557 -3.23 -6.56 -16.50
CA ARG A 557 -4.56 -6.85 -17.06
C ARG A 557 -4.78 -5.93 -18.25
N TYR A 558 -5.08 -6.51 -19.41
CA TYR A 558 -5.48 -5.76 -20.60
C TYR A 558 -7.01 -5.82 -20.73
N GLY A 559 -7.68 -4.67 -20.67
CA GLY A 559 -9.10 -4.55 -21.01
C GLY A 559 -9.25 -4.01 -22.43
N SER A 560 -9.93 -4.74 -23.32
CA SER A 560 -10.33 -4.22 -24.63
C SER A 560 -11.49 -3.24 -24.45
N ARG A 561 -11.20 -1.93 -24.39
CA ARG A 561 -12.23 -0.90 -24.60
C ARG A 561 -12.50 -0.77 -26.09
N ARG A 562 -13.41 -1.59 -26.63
CA ARG A 562 -14.20 -1.22 -27.81
C ARG A 562 -15.66 -1.20 -27.41
N SER A 563 -16.13 -0.02 -26.99
CA SER A 563 -17.56 0.21 -26.76
C SER A 563 -18.27 0.27 -28.12
N CYS A 564 -19.11 -0.72 -28.42
CA CYS A 564 -20.15 -0.57 -29.42
C CYS A 564 -21.14 0.50 -28.93
N ARG A 565 -21.06 1.71 -29.52
CA ARG A 565 -22.20 2.65 -29.52
C ARG A 565 -23.24 2.10 -30.49
N ALA A 566 -24.25 1.40 -29.96
CA ALA A 566 -25.49 1.19 -30.70
C ALA A 566 -26.30 2.50 -30.64
N LYS A 567 -26.56 3.07 -31.82
CA LYS A 567 -27.53 4.16 -32.00
C LYS A 567 -28.92 3.66 -31.56
N ARG A 568 -29.57 4.42 -30.68
CA ARG A 568 -31.00 4.70 -30.76
C ARG A 568 -31.15 6.19 -30.92
#